data_AF-A0A930WHN5-F1
#
_entry.id   AF-A0A930WHN5-F1
#
_cell.length_a   1.000
_cell.length_b   1.000
_cell.length_c   1.000
_cell.angle_alpha   90.00
_cell.angle_beta   90.00
_cell.angle_gamma   90.00
#
_symmetry.space_group_name_H-M   'P 1'
#
loop_
_entity.id
_entity.type
_entity.pdbx_description
1 polymer ?
#
loop_
_entity_poly.entity_id
_entity_poly.type
_entity_poly.pdbx_seq_one_letter_code
_entity_poly.pdbx_strand_id
1 'polypeptide(L)'
;IARVGEGIVTTVGSSQSHNDVLANPDDISKTVLGKGLDAGTAFEILSIDIADVDVGRNIGAELQTDQAEADKRIAQAKAEERRAMAVAREQEMKAYTQEMEAKVVEAQAEVPHAMAQALREGKLGVMDYYQLNNIQSDTDMRHAISASGKQNDKHPSVPVK
;
A
#
# COMPACT_ATOMS: atom_id res chain seq x y z
N ILE A 1 37.48 -2.68 -49.21
CA ILE A 1 36.51 -3.22 -48.22
C ILE A 1 36.79 -2.68 -46.81
N ALA A 2 38.01 -2.77 -46.27
CA ALA A 2 38.30 -2.32 -44.89
C ALA A 2 37.98 -0.85 -44.56
N ARG A 3 38.18 0.09 -45.51
CA ARG A 3 38.00 1.54 -45.28
C ARG A 3 36.54 1.97 -45.06
N VAL A 4 35.57 1.29 -45.69
CA VAL A 4 34.13 1.59 -45.53
C VAL A 4 33.64 1.14 -44.15
N GLY A 5 34.02 -0.07 -43.75
CA GLY A 5 33.63 -0.61 -42.43
C GLY A 5 34.18 0.22 -41.27
N GLU A 6 35.46 0.61 -41.34
CA GLU A 6 36.07 1.48 -40.32
C GLU A 6 35.37 2.84 -40.24
N GLY A 7 35.03 3.43 -41.39
CA GLY A 7 34.28 4.68 -41.46
C GLY A 7 32.93 4.59 -40.76
N ILE A 8 32.16 3.53 -41.04
CA ILE A 8 30.83 3.29 -40.45
C ILE A 8 30.93 3.09 -38.94
N VAL A 9 31.81 2.19 -38.49
CA VAL A 9 31.96 1.87 -37.06
C VAL A 9 32.41 3.09 -36.27
N THR A 10 33.31 3.90 -36.82
CA THR A 10 33.77 5.14 -36.18
C THR A 10 32.64 6.15 -36.06
N THR A 11 31.84 6.35 -37.11
CA THR A 11 30.73 7.31 -37.10
C THR A 11 29.65 6.92 -36.09
N VAL A 12 29.30 5.62 -36.02
CA VAL A 12 28.36 5.11 -35.01
C VAL A 12 28.95 5.21 -33.60
N GLY A 13 30.23 4.86 -33.42
CA GLY A 13 30.91 4.87 -32.13
C GLY A 13 31.24 6.27 -31.60
N SER A 14 31.34 7.28 -32.46
CA SER A 14 31.55 8.68 -32.07
C SER A 14 30.25 9.45 -31.80
N SER A 15 29.09 8.86 -32.11
CA SER A 15 27.80 9.47 -31.83
C SER A 15 27.48 9.47 -30.33
N GLN A 16 26.79 10.49 -29.85
CA GLN A 16 26.36 10.57 -28.43
C GLN A 16 25.33 9.48 -28.09
N SER A 17 24.45 9.17 -29.04
CA SER A 17 23.46 8.10 -28.92
C SER A 17 23.37 7.33 -30.22
N HIS A 18 23.21 6.01 -30.13
CA HIS A 18 22.93 5.17 -31.29
C HIS A 18 21.60 5.56 -31.96
N ASN A 19 20.63 6.08 -31.20
CA ASN A 19 19.36 6.56 -31.75
C ASN A 19 19.54 7.75 -32.70
N ASP A 20 20.53 8.62 -32.46
CA ASP A 20 20.77 9.80 -33.31
C ASP A 20 21.19 9.37 -34.72
N VAL A 21 21.98 8.31 -34.80
CA VAL A 21 22.45 7.73 -36.06
C VAL A 21 21.33 6.98 -36.78
N LEU A 22 20.45 6.32 -36.02
CA LEU A 22 19.27 5.65 -36.58
C LEU A 22 18.21 6.64 -37.08
N ALA A 23 18.13 7.84 -36.52
CA ALA A 23 17.18 8.87 -36.95
C ALA A 23 17.52 9.41 -38.35
N ASN A 24 18.80 9.46 -38.72
CA ASN A 24 19.28 9.93 -40.02
C ASN A 24 20.47 9.07 -40.51
N PRO A 25 20.22 7.88 -41.09
CA PRO A 25 21.29 6.96 -41.52
C PRO A 25 22.18 7.57 -42.63
N ASP A 26 21.66 8.51 -43.42
CA ASP A 26 22.42 9.25 -44.45
C ASP A 26 23.62 10.04 -43.89
N ASP A 27 23.63 10.35 -42.59
CA ASP A 27 24.78 11.02 -41.99
C ASP A 27 25.99 10.10 -41.87
N ILE A 28 25.77 8.77 -41.84
CA ILE A 28 26.83 7.77 -41.96
C ILE A 28 27.50 7.90 -43.33
N SER A 29 26.72 7.91 -44.42
CA SER A 29 27.26 7.93 -45.79
C SER A 29 28.03 9.23 -46.07
N LYS A 30 27.52 10.39 -45.64
CA LYS A 30 28.22 11.68 -45.77
C LYS A 30 29.53 11.71 -44.99
N THR A 31 29.52 11.24 -43.74
CA THR A 31 30.73 11.23 -42.89
C THR A 31 31.78 10.26 -43.42
N VAL A 32 31.35 9.12 -43.97
CA VAL A 32 32.23 8.13 -44.58
C VAL A 32 32.81 8.61 -45.91
N LEU A 33 32.01 9.28 -46.74
CA LEU A 33 32.47 9.91 -47.99
C LEU A 33 33.47 11.04 -47.72
N GLY A 34 33.18 11.91 -46.73
CA GLY A 34 34.04 13.02 -46.34
C GLY A 34 35.40 12.63 -45.75
N LYS A 35 35.57 11.37 -45.31
CA LYS A 35 36.85 10.82 -44.83
C LYS A 35 37.82 10.42 -45.96
N GLY A 36 37.45 10.62 -47.23
CA GLY A 36 38.35 10.41 -48.38
C GLY A 36 38.54 8.93 -48.71
N LEU A 37 37.43 8.22 -48.91
CA LEU A 37 37.41 6.77 -49.07
C LEU A 37 38.06 6.30 -50.40
N ASP A 38 38.01 7.19 -51.39
CA ASP A 38 38.62 7.12 -52.72
C ASP A 38 40.12 7.46 -52.74
N ALA A 39 40.68 7.96 -51.63
CA ALA A 39 42.08 8.37 -51.55
C ALA A 39 43.05 7.23 -51.93
N GLY A 40 43.81 7.44 -53.00
CA GLY A 40 44.78 6.46 -53.51
C GLY A 40 44.16 5.32 -54.33
N THR A 41 42.94 5.49 -54.84
CA THR A 41 42.35 4.61 -55.87
C THR A 41 42.16 5.38 -57.18
N ALA A 42 42.05 4.67 -58.31
CA ALA A 42 41.78 5.28 -59.62
C ALA A 42 40.28 5.51 -59.89
N PHE A 43 39.44 5.42 -58.85
CA PHE A 43 37.99 5.48 -58.93
C PHE A 43 37.47 6.60 -58.04
N GLU A 44 36.47 7.33 -58.53
CA GLU A 44 35.71 8.32 -57.75
C GLU A 44 34.42 7.67 -57.24
N ILE A 45 34.11 7.89 -55.95
CA ILE A 45 32.87 7.40 -55.35
C ILE A 45 31.82 8.49 -55.45
N LEU A 46 30.75 8.24 -56.21
CA LEU A 46 29.67 9.21 -56.42
C LEU A 46 28.70 9.26 -55.23
N SER A 47 28.22 8.10 -54.78
CA SER A 47 27.30 7.99 -53.65
C SER A 47 27.50 6.68 -52.89
N ILE A 48 27.07 6.68 -51.63
CA ILE A 48 26.97 5.50 -50.79
C ILE A 48 25.53 5.47 -50.30
N ASP A 49 24.77 4.48 -50.76
CA ASP A 49 23.37 4.32 -50.39
C ASP A 49 23.23 3.26 -49.29
N ILE A 50 22.36 3.53 -48.31
CA ILE A 50 22.01 2.58 -47.26
C ILE A 50 20.70 1.91 -47.67
N ALA A 51 20.76 0.60 -47.92
CA ALA A 51 19.59 -0.14 -48.38
C ALA A 51 18.61 -0.47 -47.26
N ASP A 52 19.12 -0.86 -46.09
CA ASP A 52 18.31 -1.20 -44.92
C ASP A 52 19.12 -1.10 -43.63
N VAL A 53 18.44 -0.87 -42.50
CA VAL A 53 19.04 -0.81 -41.16
C VAL A 53 18.21 -1.65 -40.21
N ASP A 54 18.73 -2.82 -39.84
CA ASP A 54 18.10 -3.71 -38.88
C ASP A 54 18.43 -3.29 -37.44
N VAL A 55 17.43 -2.75 -36.74
CA VAL A 55 17.48 -2.59 -35.28
C VAL A 55 17.07 -3.89 -34.62
N GLY A 56 17.99 -4.48 -33.87
CA GLY A 56 17.73 -5.68 -33.07
C GLY A 56 16.81 -5.43 -31.88
N ARG A 57 16.88 -6.34 -30.89
CA ARG A 57 16.06 -6.22 -29.67
C ARG A 57 16.41 -4.95 -28.90
N ASN A 58 15.38 -4.20 -28.51
CA ASN A 58 15.52 -3.02 -27.67
C ASN A 58 15.65 -3.42 -26.20
N ILE A 59 16.86 -3.86 -25.83
CA ILE A 59 17.20 -4.32 -24.47
C ILE A 59 16.92 -3.22 -23.43
N GLY A 60 17.04 -1.95 -23.80
CA GLY A 60 16.75 -0.83 -22.89
C GLY A 60 15.27 -0.76 -22.49
N ALA A 61 14.36 -0.93 -23.44
CA ALA A 61 12.92 -0.94 -23.16
C ALA A 61 12.50 -2.19 -22.36
N GLU A 62 13.12 -3.34 -22.64
CA GLU A 62 12.91 -4.58 -21.89
C GLU A 62 13.36 -4.43 -20.44
N LEU A 63 14.59 -3.94 -20.21
CA LEU A 63 15.12 -3.67 -18.87
C LEU A 63 14.29 -2.64 -18.10
N GLN A 64 13.80 -1.58 -18.77
CA GLN A 64 12.92 -0.60 -18.15
C GLN A 64 11.58 -1.21 -17.72
N THR A 65 11.03 -2.11 -18.53
CA THR A 65 9.79 -2.84 -18.22
C THR A 65 10.00 -3.79 -17.05
N ASP A 66 11.10 -4.55 -17.06
CA ASP A 66 11.48 -5.47 -15.98
C ASP A 66 11.70 -4.73 -14.66
N GLN A 67 12.33 -3.56 -14.70
CA GLN A 67 12.53 -2.72 -13.53
C GLN A 67 11.20 -2.22 -12.98
N ALA A 68 10.28 -1.77 -13.85
CA ALA A 68 8.94 -1.36 -13.43
C ALA A 68 8.12 -2.53 -12.86
N GLU A 69 8.27 -3.74 -13.40
CA GLU A 69 7.65 -4.94 -12.84
C GLU A 69 8.20 -5.29 -11.46
N ALA A 70 9.53 -5.22 -11.28
CA ALA A 70 10.16 -5.45 -9.99
C ALA A 70 9.66 -4.44 -8.94
N ASP A 71 9.62 -3.15 -9.29
CA ASP A 71 9.11 -2.10 -8.42
C ASP A 71 7.64 -2.33 -8.05
N LYS A 72 6.81 -2.76 -9.02
CA LYS A 72 5.41 -3.13 -8.79
C LYS A 72 5.30 -4.29 -7.79
N ARG A 73 6.13 -5.33 -7.92
CA ARG A 73 6.14 -6.49 -7.01
C ARG A 73 6.55 -6.07 -5.60
N ILE A 74 7.59 -5.22 -5.46
CA ILE A 74 8.03 -4.69 -4.16
C ILE A 74 6.90 -3.88 -3.51
N ALA A 75 6.23 -3.01 -4.28
CA ALA A 75 5.12 -2.20 -3.78
C ALA A 75 3.93 -3.07 -3.32
N GLN A 76 3.59 -4.11 -4.08
CA GLN A 76 2.53 -5.06 -3.72
C GLN A 76 2.87 -5.84 -2.44
N ALA A 77 4.09 -6.36 -2.32
CA ALA A 77 4.54 -7.08 -1.13
C ALA A 77 4.48 -6.19 0.12
N LYS A 78 4.92 -4.93 0.02
CA LYS A 78 4.86 -3.97 1.13
C LYS A 78 3.43 -3.60 1.52
N ALA A 79 2.51 -3.53 0.55
CA ALA A 79 1.09 -3.31 0.82
C ALA A 79 0.46 -4.51 1.54
N GLU A 80 0.85 -5.72 1.17
CA GLU A 80 0.40 -6.95 1.82
C GLU A 80 0.96 -7.10 3.24
N GLU A 81 2.26 -6.83 3.43
CA GLU A 81 2.90 -6.80 4.76
C GLU A 81 2.14 -5.87 5.72
N ARG A 82 1.79 -4.65 5.27
CA ARG A 82 1.01 -3.70 6.07
C ARG A 82 -0.38 -4.23 6.42
N ARG A 83 -1.05 -4.93 5.49
CA ARG A 83 -2.35 -5.55 5.76
C ARG A 83 -2.22 -6.65 6.80
N ALA A 84 -1.22 -7.51 6.67
CA ALA A 84 -0.97 -8.58 7.63
C ALA A 84 -0.68 -8.03 9.04
N MET A 85 0.16 -6.99 9.15
CA MET A 85 0.44 -6.31 10.41
C MET A 85 -0.81 -5.66 11.02
N ALA A 86 -1.67 -5.05 10.20
CA ALA A 86 -2.91 -4.45 10.68
C ALA A 86 -3.87 -5.51 11.25
N VAL A 87 -4.01 -6.65 10.58
CA VAL A 87 -4.82 -7.78 11.06
C VAL A 87 -4.23 -8.35 12.34
N ALA A 88 -2.92 -8.55 12.42
CA ALA A 88 -2.26 -9.03 13.64
C ALA A 88 -2.53 -8.09 14.82
N ARG A 89 -2.38 -6.78 14.61
CA ARG A 89 -2.67 -5.77 15.65
C ARG A 89 -4.14 -5.76 16.07
N GLU A 90 -5.06 -5.94 15.13
CA GLU A 90 -6.49 -6.06 15.45
C GLU A 90 -6.75 -7.28 16.34
N GLN A 91 -6.11 -8.41 16.06
CA GLN A 91 -6.21 -9.62 16.90
C GLN A 91 -5.59 -9.43 18.28
N GLU A 92 -4.42 -8.80 18.36
CA GLU A 92 -3.79 -8.44 19.65
C GLU A 92 -4.72 -7.56 20.49
N MET A 93 -5.33 -6.54 19.88
CA MET A 93 -6.27 -5.65 20.57
C MET A 93 -7.53 -6.39 21.03
N LYS A 94 -8.07 -7.31 20.21
CA LYS A 94 -9.22 -8.15 20.60
C LYS A 94 -8.88 -9.05 21.78
N ALA A 95 -7.71 -9.70 21.76
CA ALA A 95 -7.25 -10.52 22.87
C ALA A 95 -7.06 -9.68 24.15
N TYR A 96 -6.47 -8.49 24.01
CA TYR A 96 -6.30 -7.56 25.13
C TYR A 96 -7.63 -7.10 25.72
N THR A 97 -8.64 -6.75 24.89
CA THR A 97 -9.97 -6.40 25.40
C THR A 97 -10.61 -7.55 26.14
N GLN A 98 -10.48 -8.79 25.65
CA GLN A 98 -11.01 -9.98 26.32
C GLN A 98 -10.32 -10.25 27.66
N GLU A 99 -8.99 -10.08 27.73
CA GLU A 99 -8.24 -10.21 28.98
C GLU A 99 -8.70 -9.17 30.02
N MET A 100 -8.87 -7.92 29.59
CA MET A 100 -9.33 -6.85 30.46
C MET A 100 -10.78 -7.05 30.90
N GLU A 101 -11.67 -7.51 30.03
CA GLU A 101 -13.03 -7.89 30.37
C GLU A 101 -13.06 -9.02 31.40
N ALA A 102 -12.23 -10.05 31.23
CA ALA A 102 -12.11 -11.15 32.19
C ALA A 102 -11.68 -10.65 33.57
N LYS A 103 -10.70 -9.73 33.63
CA LYS A 103 -10.26 -9.08 34.88
C LYS A 103 -11.37 -8.27 35.55
N VAL A 104 -12.19 -7.56 34.77
CA VAL A 104 -13.33 -6.81 35.31
C VAL A 104 -14.37 -7.77 35.89
N VAL A 105 -14.65 -8.88 35.21
CA VAL A 105 -15.58 -9.90 35.69
C VAL A 105 -15.05 -10.58 36.97
N GLU A 106 -13.75 -10.89 37.03
CA GLU A 106 -13.10 -11.44 38.22
C GLU A 106 -13.27 -10.50 39.43
N ALA A 107 -12.94 -9.21 39.26
CA ALA A 107 -13.11 -8.21 40.31
C ALA A 107 -14.58 -8.01 40.72
N GLN A 108 -15.52 -8.07 39.76
CA GLN A 108 -16.95 -8.00 40.07
C GLN A 108 -17.45 -9.23 40.82
N ALA A 109 -16.91 -10.42 40.55
CA ALA A 109 -17.28 -11.66 41.22
C ALA A 109 -16.84 -11.70 42.70
N GLU A 110 -15.81 -10.96 43.08
CA GLU A 110 -15.40 -10.82 44.48
C GLU A 110 -16.49 -10.16 45.35
N VAL A 111 -17.29 -9.25 44.80
CA VAL A 111 -18.31 -8.51 45.56
C VAL A 111 -19.44 -9.45 46.06
N PRO A 112 -20.08 -10.29 45.21
CA PRO A 112 -21.02 -11.31 45.68
C PRO A 112 -20.40 -12.30 46.66
N HIS A 113 -19.14 -12.70 46.47
CA HIS A 113 -18.45 -13.61 47.38
C HIS A 113 -18.26 -12.98 48.77
N ALA A 114 -17.80 -11.72 48.81
CA ALA A 114 -17.65 -10.96 50.04
C ALA A 114 -19.00 -10.73 50.74
N MET A 115 -20.07 -10.43 49.98
CA MET A 115 -21.43 -10.30 50.53
C MET A 115 -21.92 -11.64 51.12
N ALA A 116 -21.72 -12.76 50.43
CA ALA A 116 -22.09 -14.08 50.91
C ALA A 116 -21.29 -14.50 52.16
N GLN A 117 -20.03 -14.07 52.26
CA GLN A 117 -19.21 -14.27 53.46
C GLN A 117 -19.71 -13.40 54.63
N ALA A 118 -20.01 -12.13 54.39
CA ALA A 118 -20.57 -11.23 55.41
C ALA A 118 -21.91 -11.73 55.97
N LEU A 119 -22.76 -12.32 55.12
CA LEU A 119 -24.02 -12.95 55.53
C LEU A 119 -23.78 -14.18 56.43
N ARG A 120 -22.81 -15.04 56.07
CA ARG A 120 -22.46 -16.25 56.84
C ARG A 120 -21.81 -15.92 58.19
N GLU A 121 -20.97 -14.89 58.23
CA GLU A 121 -20.29 -14.44 59.45
C GLU A 121 -21.20 -13.59 60.36
N GLY A 122 -22.45 -13.30 59.93
CA GLY A 122 -23.40 -12.50 60.70
C GLY A 122 -23.08 -11.00 60.73
N LYS A 123 -22.16 -10.52 59.88
CA LYS A 123 -21.79 -9.10 59.74
C LYS A 123 -22.81 -8.30 58.92
N LEU A 124 -23.68 -8.98 58.17
CA LEU A 124 -24.78 -8.40 57.40
C LEU A 124 -26.09 -9.12 57.75
N GLY A 125 -27.12 -8.37 58.17
CA GLY A 125 -28.41 -8.91 58.55
C GLY A 125 -29.32 -9.21 57.34
N VAL A 126 -30.32 -10.09 57.55
CA VAL A 126 -31.33 -10.40 56.53
C VAL A 126 -32.15 -9.16 56.14
N MET A 127 -32.49 -8.32 57.12
CA MET A 127 -33.22 -7.07 56.88
C MET A 127 -32.39 -6.06 56.08
N ASP A 128 -31.07 -6.02 56.30
CA ASP A 128 -30.14 -5.15 55.56
C ASP A 128 -30.06 -5.56 54.08
N TYR A 129 -30.03 -6.87 53.80
CA TYR A 129 -30.05 -7.40 52.43
C TYR A 129 -31.34 -7.03 51.68
N TYR A 130 -32.50 -7.14 52.34
CA TYR A 130 -33.78 -6.72 51.73
C TYR A 130 -33.85 -5.20 51.52
N GLN A 131 -33.30 -4.40 52.43
CA GLN A 131 -33.19 -2.94 52.22
C GLN A 131 -32.31 -2.62 51.02
N LEU A 132 -31.17 -3.30 50.87
CA LEU A 132 -30.24 -3.10 49.77
C LEU A 132 -30.92 -3.42 48.42
N ASN A 133 -31.62 -4.55 48.33
CA ASN A 133 -32.41 -4.91 47.14
C ASN A 133 -33.52 -3.90 46.82
N ASN A 134 -34.20 -3.36 47.83
CA ASN A 134 -35.23 -2.35 47.62
C ASN A 134 -34.65 -1.03 47.08
N ILE A 135 -33.52 -0.58 47.62
CA ILE A 135 -32.84 0.64 47.14
C ILE A 135 -32.34 0.44 45.70
N GLN A 136 -31.82 -0.74 45.38
CA GLN A 136 -31.35 -1.08 44.03
C GLN A 136 -32.52 -1.07 43.03
N SER A 137 -33.65 -1.67 43.41
CA SER A 137 -34.88 -1.65 42.61
C SER A 137 -35.44 -0.24 42.39
N ASP A 138 -35.42 0.63 43.41
CA ASP A 138 -35.83 2.04 43.27
C ASP A 138 -34.88 2.81 42.34
N THR A 139 -33.58 2.52 42.42
CA THR A 139 -32.56 3.13 41.55
C THR A 139 -32.76 2.73 40.09
N ASP A 140 -33.02 1.44 39.81
CA ASP A 140 -33.30 0.94 38.48
C ASP A 140 -34.59 1.53 37.89
N MET A 141 -35.66 1.62 38.72
CA MET A 141 -36.90 2.30 38.32
C MET A 141 -36.65 3.77 37.97
N ARG A 142 -35.87 4.51 38.76
CA ARG A 142 -35.53 5.90 38.47
C ARG A 142 -34.72 6.05 37.19
N HIS A 143 -33.76 5.16 36.95
CA HIS A 143 -33.00 5.14 35.70
C HIS A 143 -33.89 4.88 34.49
N ALA A 144 -34.82 3.92 34.58
CA ALA A 144 -35.77 3.63 33.52
C ALA A 144 -36.72 4.80 33.22
N ILE A 145 -37.24 5.48 34.26
CA ILE A 145 -38.09 6.68 34.11
C ILE A 145 -37.29 7.82 33.45
N SER A 146 -36.05 8.05 33.87
CA SER A 146 -35.16 9.07 33.28
C SER A 146 -34.83 8.80 31.81
N ALA A 147 -34.61 7.53 31.44
CA ALA A 147 -34.36 7.12 30.05
C ALA A 147 -35.62 7.29 29.17
N SER A 148 -36.80 6.97 29.72
CA SER A 148 -38.09 7.08 29.04
C SER A 148 -38.48 8.55 28.78
N GLY A 149 -38.20 9.44 29.74
CA GLY A 149 -38.43 10.88 29.59
C GLY A 149 -37.62 11.53 28.45
N LYS A 150 -36.43 11.00 28.12
CA LYS A 150 -35.59 11.52 27.03
C LYS A 150 -36.01 11.08 25.63
N GLN A 151 -36.84 10.05 25.48
CA GLN A 151 -37.32 9.59 24.17
C GLN A 151 -38.50 10.42 23.64
N ASN A 152 -39.31 11.03 24.52
CA ASN A 152 -40.49 11.80 24.13
C ASN A 152 -40.20 13.19 23.51
N ASP A 153 -38.97 13.70 23.60
CA ASP A 153 -38.59 15.01 23.03
C ASP A 153 -38.11 14.93 21.56
N LYS A 154 -38.16 13.76 20.92
CA LYS A 154 -37.74 13.57 19.52
C LYS A 154 -38.90 13.26 18.57
N HIS A 155 -39.88 14.16 18.48
CA HIS A 155 -40.79 14.20 17.33
C HIS A 155 -40.30 15.25 16.32
N PRO A 156 -39.74 14.88 15.16
CA PRO A 156 -39.53 15.83 14.08
C PRO A 156 -40.86 16.03 13.33
N SER A 157 -41.39 17.25 13.36
CA SER A 157 -42.44 17.69 12.45
C SER A 157 -41.86 17.75 11.04
N VAL A 158 -42.33 16.87 10.15
CA VAL A 158 -41.98 16.91 8.73
C VAL A 158 -42.90 17.94 8.06
N PRO A 159 -42.39 18.96 7.35
CA PRO A 159 -43.26 19.86 6.59
C PRO A 159 -43.70 19.14 5.31
N VAL A 160 -45.02 19.04 5.14
CA VAL A 160 -45.69 18.60 3.91
C VAL A 160 -45.48 19.66 2.83
N LYS A 161 -45.06 19.23 1.63
CA LYS A 161 -44.89 20.07 0.44
C LYS A 161 -46.20 20.65 -0.06
#